data_AF-X1CI65-F1
#
_entry.id   AF-X1CI65-F1
#
_cell.length_a   1.000
_cell.length_b   1.000
_cell.length_c   1.000
_cell.angle_alpha   90.00
_cell.angle_beta   90.00
_cell.angle_gamma   90.00
#
_symmetry.space_group_name_H-M   'P 1'
#
loop_
_entity.id
_entity.type
_entity.pdbx_description
1 polymer ?
#
loop_
_entity_poly.entity_id
_entity_poly.type
_entity_poly.pdbx_seq_one_letter_code
_entity_poly.pdbx_strand_id
1 'polypeptide(L)'
;FVLVSVVKRNPSLLEKITSRGHEVAIHGLEHQSILDLGSEEFKHQIHEAKIYVEKEIGERVYGYRTPNFQINSEGIEIIEGCGYEYDSSINPCLKIPGWYGDPKAPIHPYKIGESMIEFPASVYPLIRLPGGIHAPRFIFMEAIFLG
;
A
#
# COMPACT_ATOMS: atom_id res chain seq x y z
N PHE A 1 0.60 -5.81 -4.87
CA PHE A 1 -0.65 -5.09 -4.60
C PHE A 1 -1.42 -4.89 -5.90
N VAL A 2 -2.68 -5.32 -5.95
CA VAL A 2 -3.53 -5.22 -7.14
C VAL A 2 -4.83 -4.49 -6.81
N LEU A 3 -5.33 -3.71 -7.76
CA LEU A 3 -6.70 -3.22 -7.74
C LEU A 3 -7.61 -4.28 -8.35
N VAL A 4 -8.70 -4.63 -7.66
CA VAL A 4 -9.63 -5.63 -8.16
C VAL A 4 -10.33 -5.15 -9.43
N SER A 5 -10.63 -3.87 -9.57
CA SER A 5 -11.21 -3.33 -10.80
C SER A 5 -10.29 -3.48 -12.02
N VAL A 6 -8.97 -3.40 -11.83
CA VAL A 6 -7.97 -3.66 -12.88
C VAL A 6 -7.90 -5.13 -13.22
N VAL A 7 -7.91 -6.01 -12.21
CA VAL A 7 -7.92 -7.46 -12.39
C VAL A 7 -9.17 -7.92 -13.15
N LYS A 8 -10.35 -7.42 -12.79
CA LYS A 8 -11.62 -7.75 -13.47
C LYS A 8 -11.60 -7.38 -14.96
N ARG A 9 -10.90 -6.31 -15.32
CA ARG A 9 -10.71 -5.88 -16.73
C ARG A 9 -9.62 -6.67 -17.46
N ASN A 10 -8.76 -7.38 -16.72
CA ASN A 10 -7.62 -8.13 -17.25
C ASN A 10 -7.56 -9.53 -16.62
N PRO A 11 -8.44 -10.48 -16.99
CA PRO A 11 -8.59 -11.74 -16.28
C PRO A 11 -7.31 -12.57 -16.16
N SER A 12 -6.43 -12.52 -17.17
CA SER A 12 -5.13 -13.22 -17.14
C SER A 12 -4.08 -12.61 -16.19
N LEU A 13 -4.36 -11.47 -15.57
CA LEU A 13 -3.36 -10.73 -14.78
C LEU A 13 -2.97 -11.50 -13.51
N LEU A 14 -3.94 -12.03 -12.78
CA LEU A 14 -3.67 -12.79 -11.55
C LEU A 14 -2.86 -14.05 -11.85
N GLU A 15 -3.27 -14.82 -12.87
CA GLU A 15 -2.55 -16.01 -13.32
C GLU A 15 -1.10 -15.69 -13.70
N LYS A 16 -0.84 -14.58 -14.39
CA LYS A 16 0.53 -14.15 -14.75
C LYS A 16 1.37 -13.78 -13.54
N ILE A 17 0.77 -13.21 -12.51
CA ILE A 17 1.46 -12.84 -11.26
C ILE A 17 1.78 -14.12 -10.48
N THR A 18 0.79 -14.99 -10.27
CA THR A 18 0.92 -16.19 -9.44
C THR A 18 1.80 -17.25 -10.12
N SER A 19 1.70 -17.46 -11.43
CA SER A 19 2.57 -18.40 -12.19
C SER A 19 4.06 -18.05 -12.14
N ARG A 20 4.42 -16.81 -11.75
CA ARG A 20 5.79 -16.37 -11.52
C ARG A 20 6.25 -16.49 -10.07
N GLY A 21 5.39 -17.03 -9.20
CA GLY A 21 5.65 -17.20 -7.77
C GLY A 21 5.58 -15.90 -6.97
N HIS A 22 4.88 -14.87 -7.47
CA HIS A 22 4.68 -13.63 -6.75
C HIS A 22 3.44 -13.68 -5.86
N GLU A 23 3.56 -13.15 -4.65
CA GLU A 23 2.42 -12.91 -3.76
C GLU A 23 1.45 -11.88 -4.35
N VAL A 24 0.15 -12.12 -4.18
CA VAL A 24 -0.90 -11.15 -4.48
C VAL A 24 -1.43 -10.55 -3.18
N ALA A 25 -1.37 -9.21 -3.09
CA ALA A 25 -1.92 -8.42 -1.99
C ALA A 25 -2.92 -7.39 -2.53
N ILE A 26 -3.82 -6.88 -1.68
CA ILE A 26 -4.92 -6.00 -2.09
C ILE A 26 -4.51 -4.52 -2.06
N HIS A 27 -4.91 -3.78 -3.10
CA HIS A 27 -4.79 -2.32 -3.17
C HIS A 27 -6.14 -1.58 -3.13
N GLY A 28 -7.21 -2.29 -2.78
CA GLY A 28 -8.58 -1.82 -2.84
C GLY A 28 -9.39 -2.46 -3.98
N LEU A 29 -10.71 -2.26 -3.90
CA LEU A 29 -11.63 -2.64 -4.97
C LEU A 29 -11.47 -1.69 -6.16
N GLU A 30 -11.58 -0.39 -5.86
CA GLU A 30 -11.21 0.75 -6.69
C GLU A 30 -10.08 1.54 -6.01
N HIS A 31 -9.50 2.51 -6.72
CA HIS A 31 -8.41 3.34 -6.18
C HIS A 31 -8.94 4.45 -5.25
N GLN A 32 -9.56 4.03 -4.14
CA GLN A 32 -10.17 4.87 -3.11
C GLN A 32 -9.71 4.43 -1.71
N SER A 33 -9.38 5.40 -0.86
CA SER A 33 -8.94 5.21 0.53
C SER A 33 -10.11 5.31 1.51
N ILE A 34 -9.85 5.05 2.79
CA ILE A 34 -10.84 5.29 3.85
C ILE A 34 -11.30 6.75 3.93
N LEU A 35 -10.45 7.70 3.54
CA LEU A 35 -10.81 9.13 3.52
C LEU A 35 -11.80 9.46 2.39
N ASP A 36 -11.83 8.65 1.33
CA ASP A 36 -12.75 8.83 0.20
C ASP A 36 -14.09 8.13 0.45
N LEU A 37 -14.08 6.98 1.12
CA LEU A 37 -15.23 6.07 1.27
C LEU A 37 -15.96 6.20 2.60
N GLY A 38 -15.27 6.58 3.67
CA GLY A 38 -15.73 6.36 5.04
C GLY A 38 -15.62 4.90 5.47
N SER A 39 -15.76 4.66 6.77
CA SER A 39 -15.40 3.40 7.44
C SER A 39 -16.19 2.18 6.97
N GLU A 40 -17.52 2.29 6.89
CA GLU A 40 -18.40 1.17 6.52
C GLU A 40 -18.16 0.71 5.07
N GLU A 41 -18.10 1.65 4.14
CA GLU A 41 -17.86 1.33 2.73
C GLU A 41 -16.42 0.85 2.51
N PHE A 42 -15.43 1.46 3.17
CA PHE A 42 -14.05 0.99 3.14
C PHE A 42 -13.96 -0.47 3.59
N LYS A 43 -14.55 -0.81 4.75
CA LYS A 43 -14.61 -2.18 5.27
C LYS A 43 -15.25 -3.14 4.28
N HIS A 44 -16.40 -2.76 3.72
CA HIS A 44 -17.09 -3.57 2.73
C HIS A 44 -16.21 -3.84 1.50
N GLN A 45 -15.62 -2.79 0.91
CA GLN A 45 -14.82 -2.91 -0.30
C GLN A 45 -13.56 -3.74 -0.10
N ILE A 46 -12.81 -3.55 0.99
CA ILE A 46 -11.57 -4.32 1.20
C ILE A 46 -11.84 -5.78 1.54
N HIS A 47 -12.98 -6.08 2.17
CA HIS A 47 -13.43 -7.43 2.44
C HIS A 47 -13.83 -8.15 1.14
N GLU A 48 -14.66 -7.51 0.32
CA GLU A 48 -15.06 -8.04 -0.99
C GLU A 48 -13.85 -8.22 -1.92
N ALA A 49 -12.91 -7.28 -1.89
CA ALA A 49 -11.68 -7.37 -2.68
C ALA A 49 -10.84 -8.59 -2.29
N LYS A 50 -10.70 -8.87 -0.98
CA LYS A 50 -10.01 -10.05 -0.46
C LYS A 50 -10.66 -11.33 -0.96
N ILE A 51 -11.98 -11.48 -0.71
CA ILE A 51 -12.74 -12.68 -1.10
C ILE A 51 -12.64 -12.94 -2.60
N TYR A 52 -12.78 -11.90 -3.42
CA TYR A 52 -12.68 -12.02 -4.87
C TYR A 52 -11.31 -12.56 -5.28
N VAL A 53 -10.22 -11.95 -4.80
CA VAL A 53 -8.87 -12.37 -5.20
C VAL A 53 -8.54 -13.76 -4.68
N GLU A 54 -8.85 -14.08 -3.42
CA GLU A 54 -8.62 -15.42 -2.85
C GLU A 54 -9.34 -16.51 -3.65
N LYS A 55 -10.58 -16.24 -4.09
CA LYS A 55 -11.33 -17.14 -4.96
C LYS A 55 -10.65 -17.35 -6.32
N GLU A 56 -10.14 -16.28 -6.94
CA GLU A 56 -9.52 -16.36 -8.27
C GLU A 56 -8.14 -17.02 -8.25
N ILE A 57 -7.35 -16.83 -7.18
CA ILE A 57 -6.00 -17.41 -7.09
C ILE A 57 -5.97 -18.76 -6.35
N GLY A 58 -7.01 -19.11 -5.59
CA GLY A 58 -7.07 -20.34 -4.79
C GLY A 58 -6.16 -20.36 -3.57
N GLU A 59 -5.63 -19.20 -3.17
CA GLU A 59 -4.69 -18.99 -2.06
C GLU A 59 -5.18 -17.84 -1.18
N ARG A 60 -4.75 -17.83 0.09
CA ARG A 60 -5.08 -16.76 1.03
C ARG A 60 -4.32 -15.48 0.69
N VAL A 61 -4.96 -14.33 0.84
CA VAL A 61 -4.33 -13.02 0.68
C VAL A 61 -3.96 -12.46 2.04
N TYR A 62 -2.69 -12.11 2.23
CA TYR A 62 -2.17 -11.67 3.53
C TYR A 62 -2.09 -10.15 3.67
N GLY A 63 -1.74 -9.46 2.57
CA GLY A 63 -1.40 -8.04 2.58
C GLY A 63 -2.48 -7.09 2.10
N TYR A 64 -2.48 -5.90 2.68
CA TYR A 64 -3.20 -4.72 2.19
C TYR A 64 -2.24 -3.54 1.99
N ARG A 65 -2.59 -2.64 1.06
CA ARG A 65 -2.03 -1.30 0.95
C ARG A 65 -3.12 -0.35 0.49
N THR A 66 -3.35 0.72 1.23
CA THR A 66 -4.32 1.76 0.87
C THR A 66 -3.86 2.54 -0.37
N PRO A 67 -4.79 2.98 -1.22
CA PRO A 67 -4.52 3.99 -2.25
C PRO A 67 -3.91 5.27 -1.68
N ASN A 68 -2.94 5.84 -2.41
CA ASN A 68 -2.25 7.09 -2.05
C ASN A 68 -1.57 7.12 -0.67
N PHE A 69 -1.36 5.96 -0.01
CA PHE A 69 -0.83 5.90 1.37
C PHE A 69 -1.68 6.73 2.36
N GLN A 70 -2.97 6.87 2.08
CA GLN A 70 -3.94 7.56 2.93
C GLN A 70 -4.63 6.56 3.85
N ILE A 71 -4.22 6.56 5.12
CA ILE A 71 -4.77 5.70 6.17
C ILE A 71 -4.87 6.47 7.49
N ASN A 72 -5.84 6.11 8.32
CA ASN A 72 -5.98 6.60 9.70
C ASN A 72 -6.04 5.39 10.66
N SER A 73 -6.10 5.62 11.98
CA SER A 73 -6.14 4.54 12.98
C SER A 73 -7.33 3.60 12.79
N GLU A 74 -8.50 4.15 12.49
CA GLU A 74 -9.72 3.37 12.21
C GLU A 74 -9.56 2.45 10.99
N GLY A 75 -8.90 2.94 9.94
CA GLY A 75 -8.60 2.15 8.76
C GLY A 75 -7.67 0.97 9.08
N ILE A 76 -6.67 1.16 9.95
CA ILE A 76 -5.79 0.08 10.42
C ILE A 76 -6.62 -0.99 11.15
N GLU A 77 -7.51 -0.59 12.06
CA GLU A 77 -8.40 -1.50 12.79
C GLU A 77 -9.32 -2.27 11.84
N ILE A 78 -9.86 -1.60 10.81
CA ILE A 78 -10.71 -2.23 9.79
C ILE A 78 -9.92 -3.23 8.95
N ILE A 79 -8.72 -2.88 8.50
CA ILE A 79 -7.84 -3.78 7.74
C ILE A 79 -7.54 -5.03 8.58
N GLU A 80 -7.13 -4.87 9.83
CA GLU A 80 -6.88 -5.99 10.73
C GLU A 80 -8.15 -6.84 10.95
N GLY A 81 -9.29 -6.21 11.19
CA GLY A 81 -10.59 -6.86 11.36
C GLY A 81 -11.09 -7.63 10.12
N CYS A 82 -10.60 -7.29 8.93
CA CYS A 82 -10.86 -8.03 7.69
C CYS A 82 -9.90 -9.23 7.49
N GLY A 83 -9.04 -9.53 8.46
CA GLY A 83 -8.17 -10.70 8.47
C GLY A 83 -6.94 -10.58 7.57
N TYR A 84 -6.48 -9.36 7.32
CA TYR A 84 -5.15 -9.10 6.77
C TYR A 84 -4.09 -9.25 7.86
N GLU A 85 -2.93 -9.80 7.51
CA GLU A 85 -1.83 -10.06 8.45
C GLU A 85 -0.74 -8.99 8.40
N TYR A 86 -0.69 -8.23 7.30
CA TYR A 86 0.17 -7.07 7.18
C TYR A 86 -0.45 -5.94 6.37
N ASP A 87 0.02 -4.73 6.64
CA ASP A 87 -0.29 -3.52 5.89
C ASP A 87 1.01 -2.93 5.32
N SER A 88 0.87 -2.11 4.29
CA SER A 88 1.98 -1.37 3.68
C SER A 88 1.51 0.00 3.24
N SER A 89 0.74 0.66 4.10
CA SER A 89 0.05 1.93 3.81
C SER A 89 0.79 3.15 4.35
N ILE A 90 1.81 2.98 5.19
CA ILE A 90 2.52 4.09 5.82
C ILE A 90 3.79 4.40 5.02
N ASN A 91 3.88 5.65 4.55
CA ASN A 91 5.08 6.14 3.88
C ASN A 91 5.92 6.99 4.85
N PRO A 92 7.08 6.53 5.33
CA PRO A 92 7.88 7.20 6.35
C PRO A 92 8.72 8.39 5.81
N CYS A 93 8.19 9.11 4.82
CA CYS A 93 8.85 10.22 4.14
C CYS A 93 8.49 11.59 4.73
N LEU A 94 9.21 12.63 4.30
CA LEU A 94 8.88 14.01 4.63
C LEU A 94 7.50 14.40 4.08
N LYS A 95 6.74 15.17 4.87
CA LYS A 95 5.50 15.81 4.43
C LYS A 95 5.84 17.00 3.52
N ILE A 96 5.87 16.77 2.21
CA ILE A 96 5.88 17.84 1.21
C ILE A 96 4.44 18.34 1.05
N PRO A 97 4.17 19.66 0.99
CA PRO A 97 2.81 20.16 0.79
C PRO A 97 2.13 19.50 -0.43
N GLY A 98 0.96 18.88 -0.22
CA GLY A 98 0.24 18.13 -1.24
C GLY A 98 0.66 16.66 -1.41
N TRP A 99 1.60 16.16 -0.59
CA TRP A 99 2.07 14.78 -0.62
C TRP A 99 1.70 14.03 0.67
N TYR A 100 1.53 12.72 0.55
CA TYR A 100 1.43 11.79 1.67
C TYR A 100 2.81 11.60 2.32
N GLY A 101 2.84 11.39 3.64
CA GLY A 101 4.07 11.11 4.37
C GLY A 101 3.91 11.19 5.89
N ASP A 102 4.61 10.32 6.61
CA ASP A 102 4.78 10.38 8.06
C ASP A 102 6.27 10.30 8.43
N PRO A 103 6.96 11.43 8.61
CA PRO A 103 8.39 11.43 8.90
C PRO A 103 8.73 10.85 10.28
N LYS A 104 7.73 10.62 11.14
CA LYS A 104 7.91 10.00 12.46
C LYS A 104 7.78 8.48 12.41
N ALA A 105 7.19 7.92 11.34
CA ALA A 105 7.04 6.48 11.19
C ALA A 105 8.41 5.79 11.08
N PRO A 106 8.56 4.58 11.64
CA PRO A 106 9.71 3.71 11.40
C PRO A 106 9.91 3.41 9.91
N ILE A 107 11.17 3.21 9.51
CA ILE A 107 11.54 2.84 8.13
C ILE A 107 11.78 1.34 7.95
N HIS A 108 11.62 0.57 9.02
CA HIS A 108 11.73 -0.89 9.08
C HIS A 108 10.39 -1.47 9.55
N PRO A 109 10.07 -2.74 9.29
CA PRO A 109 8.80 -3.33 9.71
C PRO A 109 8.55 -3.19 11.21
N TYR A 110 7.32 -2.85 11.57
CA TYR A 110 6.92 -2.64 12.96
C TYR A 110 5.46 -3.04 13.18
N LYS A 111 5.10 -3.30 14.43
CA LYS A 111 3.74 -3.70 14.78
C LYS A 111 2.80 -2.49 14.74
N ILE A 112 1.62 -2.68 14.16
CA ILE A 112 0.49 -1.75 14.19
C ILE A 112 -0.79 -2.51 14.55
N GLY A 113 -1.80 -1.82 15.08
CA GLY A 113 -3.00 -2.49 15.58
C GLY A 113 -2.68 -3.48 16.72
N GLU A 114 -3.48 -4.53 16.84
CA GLU A 114 -3.36 -5.54 17.89
C GLU A 114 -2.29 -6.60 17.58
N SER A 115 -2.09 -6.93 16.31
CA SER A 115 -1.29 -8.07 15.84
C SER A 115 -0.65 -7.88 14.46
N MET A 116 -1.15 -6.94 13.65
CA MET A 116 -0.69 -6.69 12.28
C MET A 116 0.73 -6.09 12.22
N ILE A 117 1.47 -6.42 11.15
CA ILE A 117 2.76 -5.82 10.85
C ILE A 117 2.62 -4.77 9.75
N GLU A 118 3.15 -3.57 9.97
CA GLU A 118 3.35 -2.59 8.91
C GLU A 118 4.69 -2.83 8.23
N PHE A 119 4.66 -2.93 6.91
CA PHE A 119 5.83 -2.86 6.04
C PHE A 119 5.87 -1.48 5.37
N PRO A 120 6.58 -0.49 5.97
CA PRO A 120 6.52 0.87 5.48
C PRO A 120 7.07 0.99 4.05
N ALA A 121 6.55 1.95 3.29
CA ALA A 121 7.05 2.23 1.95
C ALA A 121 8.54 2.61 1.99
N SER A 122 9.30 2.16 1.00
CA SER A 122 10.74 2.44 0.97
C SER A 122 11.02 3.92 0.74
N VAL A 123 11.90 4.47 1.58
CA VAL A 123 12.40 5.85 1.50
C VAL A 123 13.93 5.85 1.49
N TYR A 124 14.55 6.94 1.05
CA TYR A 124 15.98 7.17 1.25
C TYR A 124 16.26 7.33 2.76
N PRO A 125 16.97 6.41 3.43
CA PRO A 125 16.97 6.32 4.90
C PRO A 125 17.48 7.58 5.62
N LEU A 126 18.45 8.28 5.03
CA LEU A 126 19.07 9.46 5.64
C LEU A 126 18.21 10.72 5.51
N ILE A 127 17.56 10.90 4.36
CA ILE A 127 16.89 12.16 4.00
C ILE A 127 15.36 12.03 3.94
N ARG A 128 14.82 10.81 4.11
CA ARG A 128 13.38 10.49 4.09
C ARG A 128 12.65 11.03 2.86
N LEU A 129 13.31 11.00 1.70
CA LEU A 129 12.64 11.21 0.41
C LEU A 129 11.99 9.89 -0.05
N PRO A 130 10.79 9.93 -0.68
CA PRO A 130 10.17 8.72 -1.22
C PRO A 130 11.04 8.05 -2.28
N GLY A 131 11.23 6.73 -2.17
CA GLY A 131 12.12 5.96 -3.07
C GLY A 131 11.55 5.75 -4.48
N GLY A 132 10.26 6.04 -4.69
CA GLY A 132 9.55 5.87 -5.97
C GLY A 132 9.42 7.13 -6.82
N ILE A 133 10.04 8.25 -6.44
CA ILE A 133 10.00 9.46 -7.25
C ILE A 133 10.89 9.21 -8.47
N HIS A 134 10.27 9.01 -9.64
CA HIS A 134 10.85 9.54 -10.87
C HIS A 134 11.09 11.02 -10.61
N ALA A 135 12.32 11.37 -10.24
CA ALA A 135 12.71 12.74 -10.00
C ALA A 135 12.19 13.54 -11.20
N PRO A 136 11.30 14.55 -11.02
CA PRO A 136 11.06 15.49 -12.09
C PRO A 136 12.44 15.99 -12.50
N ARG A 137 12.66 16.04 -13.82
CA ARG A 137 13.91 16.23 -14.58
C ARG A 137 14.76 17.47 -14.21
N PHE A 138 14.51 18.10 -13.06
CA PHE A 138 15.06 19.36 -12.59
C PHE A 138 16.07 19.25 -11.43
N ILE A 139 16.29 18.08 -10.82
CA ILE A 139 17.23 17.94 -9.67
C ILE A 139 18.38 16.95 -10.00
N PHE A 140 18.92 17.02 -11.22
CA PHE A 140 20.13 16.28 -11.59
C PHE A 140 21.16 17.14 -12.33
N MET A 141 21.21 18.43 -11.98
CA MET A 141 22.30 19.31 -12.36
C MET A 141 22.76 19.97 -11.06
N GLU A 142 24.04 19.80 -10.71
CA GLU A 142 24.75 20.35 -9.52
C GLU A 142 25.07 19.45 -8.31
N ALA A 143 25.20 18.14 -8.47
CA ALA A 143 25.82 17.31 -7.42
C ALA A 143 26.85 16.27 -7.93
N ILE A 144 27.60 16.60 -8.99
CA ILE A 144 28.79 15.82 -9.43
C ILE A 144 30.05 16.73 -9.47
N PHE A 145 30.04 17.85 -8.77
CA PHE A 145 31.27 18.55 -8.39
C PHE A 145 31.17 18.89 -6.91
N LEU A 146 32.16 18.41 -6.15
CA LEU A 146 32.40 18.56 -4.70
C LEU A 146 32.05 17.31 -3.88
N GLY A 147 33.08 16.50 -3.64
CA GLY A 147 33.11 15.43 -2.65
C GLY A 147 33.98 14.27 -3.10
#